data_AF-A0ABC8S547-F1
#
_entry.id   AF-A0ABC8S547-F1
#
_cell.length_a   1.000
_cell.length_b   1.000
_cell.length_c   1.000
_cell.angle_alpha   90.00
_cell.angle_beta   90.00
_cell.angle_gamma   90.00
#
_symmetry.space_group_name_H-M   'P 1'
#
loop_
_entity.id
_entity.type
_entity.pdbx_description
1 polymer ?
#
loop_
_entity_poly.entity_id
_entity_poly.type
_entity_poly.pdbx_seq_one_letter_code
_entity_poly.pdbx_strand_id
1 'polypeptide(L)'
;MKLYIDCCKDLEEPPNFKLIKKLYNLELSEDEVIVSDCDLQDLSATPLLNALNAHKTVAALNISHNLLGNGTMEKLQQLFTSVGQTYGGLLLDLHCNHFGPTALFQICECPVLFARLEVLNISGNRLTDACASYLSTILQNCKALYSLNIEHCSITSRTIQKVADSLDSGSVLTQMCLGYNHPISGSSLMNLLAKLANLKRFSELNLDGLKLSKSVIDSLCKLSKTSCLSGLMLGGTSIGTDGALQLIESLSSGAPELVKLDLSTCGLVSQCIVRLNTEVSLISSIMELNLGGNPIMQEGGNALASLLINPHCCLKVLVLRKCQLGLLGVLRILQALADNCFLEELNLAENGCLDNDSTSLYSLITTKESPNSLQTNLNFFGSSLKASAPVEDQAAELVLCTAKTDCNHLEVADSEDKPIRVDPAVSGFDGSCMSSSQKNPSNLECQYIQELSTSITMAKQLQLLDLSNNGFSEKVVEMLYTAWSSSSRAALAQRHVGKHTIHFSVQGNKCCSVKPCCRRI
;
A
#
# COMPACT_ATOMS: atom_id res chain seq x y z
N MET A 1 21.38 29.24 1.91
CA MET A 1 20.47 30.42 1.86
C MET A 1 21.17 31.71 1.41
N LYS A 2 22.23 32.18 2.09
CA LYS A 2 22.89 33.46 1.76
C LYS A 2 23.32 33.56 0.29
N LEU A 3 24.00 32.53 -0.22
CA LEU A 3 24.42 32.44 -1.63
C LEU A 3 23.25 32.63 -2.60
N TYR A 4 22.09 32.01 -2.32
CA TYR A 4 20.89 32.17 -3.15
C TYR A 4 20.38 33.61 -3.17
N ILE A 5 20.30 34.26 -2.00
CA ILE A 5 19.84 35.65 -1.90
C ILE A 5 20.79 36.59 -2.64
N ASP A 6 22.10 36.34 -2.53
CA ASP A 6 23.11 37.14 -3.23
C ASP A 6 23.00 36.93 -4.76
N CYS A 7 22.84 35.70 -5.24
CA CYS A 7 22.57 35.43 -6.66
C CYS A 7 21.25 36.04 -7.17
N CYS A 8 20.20 36.11 -6.33
CA CYS A 8 18.96 36.82 -6.69
C CYS A 8 19.19 38.32 -6.88
N LYS A 9 20.00 38.95 -6.01
CA LYS A 9 20.36 40.36 -6.17
C LYS A 9 21.18 40.60 -7.43
N ASP A 10 22.15 39.72 -7.71
CA ASP A 10 23.02 39.83 -8.88
C ASP A 10 22.23 39.70 -10.20
N LEU A 11 21.14 38.92 -10.20
CA LEU A 11 20.27 38.71 -11.35
C LEU A 11 19.05 39.66 -11.38
N GLU A 12 18.93 40.57 -10.41
CA GLU A 12 17.77 41.46 -10.23
C GLU A 12 16.42 40.70 -10.15
N GLU A 13 16.44 39.45 -9.68
CA GLU A 13 15.26 38.61 -9.53
C GLU A 13 14.74 38.63 -8.08
N PRO A 14 13.42 38.75 -7.86
CA PRO A 14 12.86 38.66 -6.51
C PRO A 14 13.06 37.23 -5.96
N PRO A 15 13.57 37.08 -4.73
CA PRO A 15 13.83 35.77 -4.18
C PRO A 15 12.52 35.02 -3.88
N ASN A 16 12.48 33.73 -4.20
CA ASN A 16 11.31 32.89 -3.97
C ASN A 16 11.14 32.61 -2.47
N PHE A 17 10.01 33.04 -1.90
CA PHE A 17 9.75 32.91 -0.47
C PHE A 17 9.60 31.45 0.00
N LYS A 18 8.95 30.59 -0.80
CA LYS A 18 8.84 29.15 -0.48
C LYS A 18 10.23 28.52 -0.42
N LEU A 19 11.08 28.85 -1.37
CA LEU A 19 12.46 28.38 -1.44
C LEU A 19 13.27 28.84 -0.23
N ILE A 20 13.23 30.14 0.11
CA ILE A 20 13.92 30.67 1.29
C ILE A 20 13.46 29.94 2.56
N LYS A 21 12.16 29.74 2.73
CA LYS A 21 11.61 29.00 3.88
C LYS A 21 12.15 27.58 3.95
N LYS A 22 12.30 26.89 2.81
CA LYS A 22 12.92 25.55 2.80
C LYS A 22 14.40 25.62 3.14
N LEU A 23 15.16 26.49 2.47
CA LEU A 23 16.59 26.66 2.70
C LEU A 23 16.94 27.10 4.13
N TYR A 24 16.06 27.84 4.80
CA TYR A 24 16.23 28.25 6.19
C TYR A 24 15.97 27.10 7.17
N ASN A 25 14.99 26.24 6.88
CA ASN A 25 14.60 25.11 7.72
C ASN A 25 15.39 23.82 7.39
N LEU A 26 16.46 23.91 6.59
CA LEU A 26 17.37 22.79 6.36
C LEU A 26 18.21 22.57 7.63
N GLU A 27 17.77 21.65 8.49
CA GLU A 27 18.57 21.10 9.60
C GLU A 27 19.52 19.97 9.12
N LEU A 28 19.83 19.93 7.82
CA LEU A 28 20.60 18.87 7.16
C LEU A 28 22.06 19.28 6.96
N SER A 29 22.88 18.33 6.51
CA SER A 29 24.27 18.59 6.15
C SER A 29 24.36 19.70 5.07
N GLU A 30 25.46 20.46 5.06
CA GLU A 30 25.62 21.59 4.12
C GLU A 30 25.51 21.16 2.64
N ASP A 31 25.80 19.89 2.33
CA ASP A 31 25.81 19.32 0.99
C ASP A 31 24.46 18.72 0.54
N GLU A 32 23.44 18.74 1.41
CA GLU A 32 22.08 18.25 1.13
C GLU A 32 21.12 19.40 0.89
N VAL A 33 20.68 19.56 -0.36
CA VAL A 33 19.79 20.65 -0.77
C VAL A 33 18.41 20.11 -1.11
N ILE A 34 17.46 20.31 -0.19
CA ILE A 34 16.05 19.88 -0.33
C ILE A 34 15.15 21.10 -0.54
N VAL A 35 14.70 21.26 -1.78
CA VAL A 35 13.93 22.41 -2.29
C VAL A 35 12.73 21.96 -3.13
N SER A 36 12.08 20.89 -2.68
CA SER A 36 10.86 20.39 -3.33
C SER A 36 9.68 21.36 -3.20
N ASP A 37 8.67 21.31 -4.07
CA ASP A 37 7.39 22.04 -3.89
C ASP A 37 7.58 23.55 -3.59
N CYS A 38 8.40 24.20 -4.42
CA CYS A 38 8.74 25.62 -4.32
C CYS A 38 8.22 26.45 -5.51
N ASP A 39 7.40 25.84 -6.38
CA ASP A 39 6.91 26.42 -7.64
C ASP A 39 8.04 26.90 -8.58
N LEU A 40 9.22 26.27 -8.53
CA LEU A 40 10.34 26.66 -9.37
C LEU A 40 10.08 26.31 -10.84
N GLN A 41 10.41 27.25 -11.72
CA GLN A 41 10.49 27.10 -13.17
C GLN A 41 11.93 27.32 -13.64
N ASP A 42 12.25 26.92 -14.88
CA ASP A 42 13.61 26.97 -15.46
C ASP A 42 14.33 28.31 -15.34
N LEU A 43 13.61 29.43 -15.46
CA LEU A 43 14.16 30.77 -15.28
C LEU A 43 14.42 31.06 -13.80
N SER A 44 13.37 30.94 -12.97
CA SER A 44 13.44 31.21 -11.52
C SER A 44 14.37 30.29 -10.71
N ALA A 45 14.76 29.14 -11.28
CA ALA A 45 15.73 28.24 -10.67
C ALA A 45 17.17 28.72 -10.88
N THR A 46 17.42 29.64 -11.82
CA THR A 46 18.79 30.11 -12.16
C THR A 46 19.57 30.63 -10.95
N PRO A 47 19.01 31.50 -10.08
CA PRO A 47 19.76 31.97 -8.92
C PRO A 47 20.12 30.83 -7.95
N LEU A 48 19.25 29.80 -7.83
CA LEU A 48 19.55 28.62 -7.02
C LEU A 48 20.70 27.81 -7.63
N LEU A 49 20.68 27.57 -8.93
CA LEU A 49 21.73 26.82 -9.63
C LEU A 49 23.08 27.55 -9.55
N ASN A 50 23.08 28.88 -9.68
CA ASN A 50 24.29 29.71 -9.48
C ASN A 50 24.81 29.60 -8.05
N ALA A 51 23.91 29.62 -7.06
CA ALA A 51 24.27 29.45 -5.66
C ALA A 51 24.85 28.05 -5.37
N LEU A 52 24.29 26.99 -5.97
CA LEU A 52 24.82 25.63 -5.87
C LEU A 52 26.21 25.52 -6.51
N ASN A 53 26.42 26.17 -7.66
CA ASN A 53 27.73 26.22 -8.30
C ASN A 53 28.77 26.91 -7.38
N ALA A 54 28.38 27.99 -6.71
CA ALA A 54 29.24 28.68 -5.73
C ALA A 54 29.48 27.85 -4.46
N HIS A 55 28.56 26.96 -4.09
CA HIS A 55 28.67 26.07 -2.93
C HIS A 55 29.75 24.99 -3.12
N LYS A 56 30.07 24.61 -4.35
CA LYS A 56 31.13 23.65 -4.77
C LYS A 56 30.95 22.20 -4.32
N THR A 57 30.02 21.89 -3.43
CA THR A 57 29.74 20.52 -3.01
C THR A 57 28.24 20.28 -2.97
N VAL A 58 27.80 19.16 -3.55
CA VAL A 58 26.41 18.70 -3.53
C VAL A 58 26.42 17.18 -3.46
N ALA A 59 25.96 16.62 -2.34
CA ALA A 59 25.82 15.18 -2.12
C ALA A 59 24.38 14.70 -2.36
N ALA A 60 23.39 15.54 -2.04
CA ALA A 60 21.99 15.27 -2.36
C ALA A 60 21.31 16.51 -2.90
N LEU A 61 20.62 16.37 -4.02
CA LEU A 61 19.79 17.42 -4.59
C LEU A 61 18.37 16.92 -4.79
N ASN A 62 17.44 17.48 -4.02
CA ASN A 62 16.01 17.23 -4.17
C ASN A 62 15.31 18.51 -4.65
N ILE A 63 14.94 18.52 -5.94
CA ILE A 63 14.20 19.59 -6.62
C ILE A 63 12.83 19.10 -7.10
N SER A 64 12.29 18.08 -6.45
CA SER A 64 11.02 17.44 -6.81
C SER A 64 9.79 18.33 -6.67
N HIS A 65 8.67 17.94 -7.29
CA HIS A 65 7.40 18.69 -7.22
C HIS A 65 7.55 20.17 -7.59
N ASN A 66 8.27 20.47 -8.67
CA ASN A 66 8.38 21.81 -9.22
C ASN A 66 7.91 21.78 -10.70
N LEU A 67 8.17 22.85 -11.45
CA LEU A 67 7.82 23.01 -12.86
C LEU A 67 9.09 23.08 -13.73
N LEU A 68 10.12 22.31 -13.37
CA LEU A 68 11.44 22.35 -14.00
C LEU A 68 11.45 21.48 -15.27
N GLY A 69 12.02 22.02 -16.34
CA GLY A 69 12.18 21.38 -17.63
C GLY A 69 13.65 21.11 -17.96
N ASN A 70 13.89 20.76 -19.23
CA ASN A 70 15.22 20.35 -19.69
C ASN A 70 16.26 21.46 -19.60
N GLY A 71 15.86 22.75 -19.62
CA GLY A 71 16.80 23.87 -19.48
C GLY A 71 17.45 23.91 -18.10
N THR A 72 16.71 23.50 -17.05
CA THR A 72 17.29 23.30 -15.72
C THR A 72 18.31 22.16 -15.71
N MET A 73 18.02 21.05 -16.39
CA MET A 73 18.92 19.91 -16.42
C MET A 73 20.23 20.20 -17.19
N GLU A 74 20.17 21.02 -18.24
CA GLU A 74 21.37 21.50 -18.94
C GLU A 74 22.25 22.34 -18.01
N LYS A 75 21.66 23.28 -17.25
CA LYS A 75 22.39 24.07 -16.25
C LYS A 75 22.96 23.19 -15.12
N LEU A 76 22.23 22.16 -14.69
CA LEU A 76 22.74 21.19 -13.72
C LEU A 76 23.94 20.40 -14.27
N GLN A 77 23.89 19.99 -15.54
CA GLN A 77 25.02 19.33 -16.19
C GLN A 77 26.25 20.24 -16.21
N GLN A 78 26.09 21.51 -16.56
CA GLN A 78 27.16 22.51 -16.53
C GLN A 78 27.69 22.72 -15.11
N LEU A 79 26.80 22.75 -14.11
CA LEU A 79 27.15 22.83 -12.70
C LEU A 79 28.02 21.64 -12.30
N PHE A 80 27.56 20.40 -12.49
CA PHE A 80 28.34 19.22 -12.07
C PHE A 80 29.66 19.06 -12.84
N THR A 81 29.75 19.63 -14.05
CA THR A 81 30.98 19.62 -14.84
C THR A 81 31.99 20.68 -14.35
N SER A 82 31.51 21.82 -13.87
CA SER A 82 32.34 22.93 -13.37
C SER A 82 32.71 22.79 -11.89
N VAL A 83 31.81 22.21 -11.10
CA VAL A 83 32.03 21.83 -9.72
C VAL A 83 32.98 20.62 -9.73
N GLY A 84 34.28 20.86 -9.54
CA GLY A 84 35.34 19.83 -9.56
C GLY A 84 35.25 18.73 -8.49
N GLN A 85 34.07 18.54 -7.88
CA GLN A 85 33.76 17.44 -6.97
C GLN A 85 33.62 16.14 -7.76
N THR A 86 34.68 15.36 -7.78
CA THR A 86 34.74 14.04 -8.44
C THR A 86 34.52 12.86 -7.47
N TYR A 87 34.35 13.15 -6.18
CA TYR A 87 34.22 12.16 -5.12
C TYR A 87 32.91 12.34 -4.33
N GLY A 88 32.48 11.27 -3.66
CA GLY A 88 31.24 11.23 -2.88
C GLY A 88 30.01 10.90 -3.74
N GLY A 89 29.11 10.12 -3.16
CA GLY A 89 27.83 9.75 -3.77
C GLY A 89 26.97 10.97 -4.10
N LEU A 90 26.10 10.80 -5.09
CA LEU A 90 25.11 11.78 -5.49
C LEU A 90 23.72 11.15 -5.49
N LEU A 91 22.84 11.70 -4.66
CA LEU A 91 21.40 11.47 -4.72
C LEU A 91 20.77 12.59 -5.55
N LEU A 92 20.09 12.22 -6.63
CA LEU A 92 19.40 13.16 -7.50
C LEU A 92 17.90 12.83 -7.54
N ASP A 93 17.12 13.68 -6.90
CA ASP A 93 15.66 13.58 -6.87
C ASP A 93 15.00 14.69 -7.69
N LEU A 94 14.49 14.27 -8.85
CA LEU A 94 13.87 15.08 -9.92
C LEU A 94 12.37 14.81 -10.07
N HIS A 95 11.76 14.04 -9.17
CA HIS A 95 10.40 13.54 -9.40
C HIS A 95 9.34 14.65 -9.52
N CYS A 96 8.26 14.37 -10.25
CA CYS A 96 7.13 15.28 -10.47
C CYS A 96 7.57 16.67 -10.95
N ASN A 97 8.20 16.73 -12.13
CA ASN A 97 8.60 17.95 -12.83
C ASN A 97 8.15 17.89 -14.30
N HIS A 98 8.72 18.72 -15.16
CA HIS A 98 8.52 18.75 -16.61
C HIS A 98 9.75 18.27 -17.40
N PHE A 99 10.58 17.40 -16.80
CA PHE A 99 11.72 16.82 -17.50
C PHE A 99 11.26 15.88 -18.62
N GLY A 100 11.88 16.04 -19.79
CA GLY A 100 11.71 15.16 -20.93
C GLY A 100 12.86 14.15 -21.04
N PRO A 101 12.86 13.31 -22.10
CA PRO A 101 13.93 12.33 -22.33
C PRO A 101 15.32 12.98 -22.47
N THR A 102 15.40 14.22 -22.95
CA THR A 102 16.67 14.95 -23.09
C THR A 102 17.27 15.35 -21.74
N ALA A 103 16.52 15.33 -20.64
CA ALA A 103 17.10 15.48 -19.31
C ALA A 103 18.07 14.33 -18.98
N LEU A 104 17.71 13.09 -19.35
CA LEU A 104 18.59 11.94 -19.19
C LEU A 104 19.79 11.99 -20.14
N PHE A 105 19.64 12.59 -21.32
CA PHE A 105 20.77 12.87 -22.20
C PHE A 105 21.82 13.76 -21.51
N GLN A 106 21.39 14.79 -20.77
CA GLN A 106 22.33 15.63 -20.01
C GLN A 106 23.10 14.84 -18.93
N ILE A 107 22.48 13.81 -18.34
CA ILE A 107 23.19 12.89 -17.44
C ILE A 107 24.24 12.10 -18.23
N CYS A 108 23.89 11.61 -19.42
CA CYS A 108 24.82 10.87 -20.27
C CYS A 108 26.03 11.69 -20.73
N GLU A 109 25.86 12.99 -20.94
CA GLU A 109 26.91 13.92 -21.35
C GLU A 109 27.75 14.45 -20.16
N CYS A 110 27.63 13.84 -18.97
CA CYS A 110 28.34 14.28 -17.78
C CYS A 110 29.09 13.11 -17.10
N PRO A 111 30.40 12.94 -17.37
CA PRO A 111 31.21 11.89 -16.75
C PRO A 111 31.20 11.93 -15.22
N VAL A 112 31.09 13.12 -14.63
CA VAL A 112 31.02 13.31 -13.17
C VAL A 112 29.75 12.68 -12.60
N LEU A 113 28.62 12.79 -13.31
CA LEU A 113 27.37 12.15 -12.89
C LEU A 113 27.49 10.62 -12.95
N PHE A 114 28.11 10.05 -13.98
CA PHE A 114 28.33 8.59 -14.03
C PHE A 114 29.18 8.07 -12.88
N ALA A 115 30.20 8.83 -12.45
CA ALA A 115 31.08 8.40 -11.37
C ALA A 115 30.39 8.46 -9.99
N ARG A 116 29.39 9.33 -9.81
CA ARG A 116 28.85 9.68 -8.49
C ARG A 116 27.40 9.25 -8.26
N LEU A 117 26.60 9.08 -9.32
CA LEU A 117 25.16 8.87 -9.19
C LEU A 117 24.84 7.53 -8.52
N GLU A 118 24.27 7.62 -7.32
CA GLU A 118 23.90 6.48 -6.46
C GLU A 118 22.39 6.24 -6.45
N VAL A 119 21.63 7.34 -6.49
CA VAL A 119 20.16 7.33 -6.49
C VAL A 119 19.68 8.28 -7.57
N LEU A 120 18.85 7.77 -8.47
CA LEU A 120 18.14 8.57 -9.47
C LEU A 120 16.64 8.37 -9.33
N ASN A 121 15.95 9.40 -8.86
CA ASN A 121 14.50 9.46 -8.91
C ASN A 121 14.06 10.47 -9.97
N ILE A 122 13.49 9.99 -11.08
CA ILE A 122 12.95 10.84 -12.16
C ILE A 122 11.46 10.56 -12.40
N SER A 123 10.79 9.90 -11.45
CA SER A 123 9.39 9.52 -11.57
C SER A 123 8.44 10.71 -11.80
N GLY A 124 7.29 10.46 -12.41
CA GLY A 124 6.29 11.49 -12.67
C GLY A 124 6.71 12.55 -13.69
N ASN A 125 7.72 12.27 -14.52
CA ASN A 125 8.17 13.11 -15.63
C ASN A 125 7.83 12.43 -16.97
N ARG A 126 7.46 13.19 -18.01
CA ARG A 126 7.05 12.60 -19.29
C ARG A 126 8.27 12.24 -20.17
N LEU A 127 8.92 11.11 -19.87
CA LEU A 127 10.12 10.66 -20.57
C LEU A 127 9.83 9.99 -21.91
N THR A 128 8.78 9.17 -22.00
CA THR A 128 8.46 8.34 -23.20
C THR A 128 9.57 7.35 -23.57
N ASP A 129 9.36 6.51 -24.59
CA ASP A 129 10.40 5.56 -25.02
C ASP A 129 11.64 6.20 -25.67
N ALA A 130 11.62 7.51 -25.93
CA ALA A 130 12.80 8.24 -26.35
C ALA A 130 13.93 8.22 -25.30
N CYS A 131 13.63 7.92 -24.03
CA CYS A 131 14.64 7.79 -22.99
C CYS A 131 15.37 6.44 -22.95
N ALA A 132 14.91 5.43 -23.71
CA ALA A 132 15.38 4.06 -23.56
C ALA A 132 16.90 3.89 -23.71
N SER A 133 17.50 4.55 -24.71
CA SER A 133 18.95 4.53 -24.89
C SER A 133 19.69 5.21 -23.75
N TYR A 134 19.19 6.35 -23.27
CA TYR A 134 19.83 7.11 -22.19
C TYR A 134 19.79 6.34 -20.87
N LEU A 135 18.65 5.73 -20.50
CA LEU A 135 18.56 4.88 -19.32
C LEU A 135 19.51 3.68 -19.40
N SER A 136 19.61 3.04 -20.57
CA SER A 136 20.57 1.95 -20.78
C SER A 136 22.01 2.42 -20.64
N THR A 137 22.37 3.60 -21.17
CA THR A 137 23.71 4.17 -21.00
C THR A 137 23.99 4.49 -19.54
N ILE A 138 23.04 5.09 -18.82
CA ILE A 138 23.16 5.39 -17.38
C ILE A 138 23.40 4.11 -16.59
N LEU A 139 22.57 3.07 -16.78
CA LEU A 139 22.72 1.79 -16.07
C LEU A 139 24.06 1.10 -16.35
N GLN A 140 24.57 1.20 -17.58
CA GLN A 140 25.87 0.62 -17.95
C GLN A 140 27.07 1.36 -17.36
N ASN A 141 26.98 2.69 -17.23
CA ASN A 141 28.12 3.53 -16.83
C ASN A 141 28.11 3.93 -15.35
N CYS A 142 26.94 4.08 -14.72
CA CYS A 142 26.82 4.41 -13.31
C CYS A 142 27.07 3.18 -12.43
N LYS A 143 28.32 2.97 -12.02
CA LYS A 143 28.72 1.81 -11.21
C LYS A 143 28.30 1.89 -9.74
N ALA A 144 27.82 3.04 -9.29
CA ALA A 144 27.33 3.26 -7.93
C ALA A 144 25.78 3.30 -7.84
N LEU A 145 25.06 3.28 -8.97
CA LEU A 145 23.61 3.47 -9.01
C LEU A 145 22.87 2.27 -8.41
N TYR A 146 22.50 2.37 -7.14
CA TYR A 146 21.82 1.32 -6.39
C TYR A 146 20.30 1.50 -6.35
N SER A 147 19.77 2.69 -6.63
CA SER A 147 18.32 2.96 -6.64
C SER A 147 17.90 3.75 -7.89
N LEU A 148 16.93 3.19 -8.63
CA LEU A 148 16.35 3.82 -9.81
C LEU A 148 14.82 3.87 -9.70
N ASN A 149 14.26 5.07 -9.75
CA ASN A 149 12.82 5.27 -9.82
C ASN A 149 12.41 5.97 -11.13
N ILE A 150 11.64 5.23 -11.94
CA ILE A 150 11.09 5.62 -13.25
C ILE A 150 9.58 5.39 -13.32
N GLU A 151 8.89 5.46 -12.17
CA GLU A 151 7.42 5.40 -12.10
C GLU A 151 6.75 6.54 -12.85
N HIS A 152 5.56 6.30 -13.42
CA HIS A 152 4.77 7.33 -14.10
C HIS A 152 5.55 8.10 -15.19
N CYS A 153 6.51 7.45 -15.86
CA CYS A 153 7.38 8.09 -16.85
C CYS A 153 6.87 8.02 -18.30
N SER A 154 5.65 7.51 -18.50
CA SER A 154 5.06 7.22 -19.82
C SER A 154 5.93 6.29 -20.68
N ILE A 155 6.67 5.37 -20.06
CA ILE A 155 7.52 4.40 -20.76
C ILE A 155 6.74 3.11 -21.08
N THR A 156 7.17 2.40 -22.12
CA THR A 156 6.53 1.15 -22.56
C THR A 156 7.49 -0.04 -22.46
N SER A 157 7.00 -1.21 -22.88
CA SER A 157 7.79 -2.44 -23.08
C SER A 157 9.13 -2.22 -23.79
N ARG A 158 9.23 -1.25 -24.72
CA ARG A 158 10.48 -0.95 -25.44
C ARG A 158 11.57 -0.48 -24.48
N THR A 159 11.23 0.46 -23.60
CA THR A 159 12.16 0.97 -22.59
C THR A 159 12.51 -0.10 -21.57
N ILE A 160 11.51 -0.84 -21.09
CA ILE A 160 11.74 -1.93 -20.11
C ILE A 160 12.67 -3.01 -20.68
N GLN A 161 12.49 -3.40 -21.94
CA GLN A 161 13.38 -4.32 -22.62
C GLN A 161 14.81 -3.78 -22.67
N LYS A 162 14.96 -2.50 -23.04
CA LYS A 162 16.28 -1.86 -23.14
C LYS A 162 16.97 -1.73 -21.77
N VAL A 163 16.21 -1.46 -20.72
CA VAL A 163 16.68 -1.47 -19.33
C VAL A 163 17.13 -2.88 -18.93
N ALA A 164 16.32 -3.91 -19.18
CA ALA A 164 16.69 -5.30 -18.91
C ALA A 164 17.97 -5.73 -19.64
N ASP A 165 18.13 -5.35 -20.91
CA ASP A 165 19.31 -5.68 -21.72
C ASP A 165 20.57 -4.96 -21.22
N SER A 166 20.43 -3.84 -20.52
CA SER A 166 21.54 -3.08 -19.94
C SER A 166 22.03 -3.60 -18.59
N LEU A 167 21.26 -4.48 -17.94
CA LEU A 167 21.62 -5.10 -16.67
C LEU A 167 22.48 -6.36 -16.87
N ASP A 168 23.53 -6.44 -16.06
CA ASP A 168 24.47 -7.56 -16.00
C ASP A 168 24.84 -7.90 -14.54
N SER A 169 25.64 -8.95 -14.32
CA SER A 169 26.03 -9.40 -12.99
C SER A 169 26.92 -8.43 -12.21
N GLY A 170 27.48 -7.42 -12.87
CA GLY A 170 28.23 -6.32 -12.26
C GLY A 170 27.37 -5.12 -11.87
N SER A 171 26.07 -5.13 -12.22
CA SER A 171 25.14 -4.08 -11.82
C SER A 171 24.90 -4.11 -10.31
N VAL A 172 24.93 -2.93 -9.67
CA VAL A 172 24.81 -2.78 -8.21
C VAL A 172 23.40 -2.43 -7.74
N LEU A 173 22.41 -2.49 -8.65
CA LEU A 173 21.04 -2.10 -8.38
C LEU A 173 20.44 -2.92 -7.24
N THR A 174 19.94 -2.24 -6.23
CA THR A 174 19.28 -2.80 -5.04
C THR A 174 17.77 -2.55 -5.06
N GLN A 175 17.36 -1.41 -5.60
CA GLN A 175 15.97 -0.97 -5.62
C GLN A 175 15.58 -0.53 -7.04
N MET A 176 14.42 -0.97 -7.51
CA MET A 176 13.88 -0.54 -8.80
C MET A 176 12.38 -0.26 -8.71
N CYS A 177 11.98 0.92 -9.14
CA CYS A 177 10.59 1.36 -9.15
C CYS A 177 10.15 1.66 -10.60
N LEU A 178 9.19 0.90 -11.13
CA LEU A 178 8.70 1.03 -12.52
C LEU A 178 7.18 1.09 -12.65
N GLY A 179 6.47 1.15 -11.52
CA GLY A 179 5.03 1.25 -11.44
C GLY A 179 4.38 2.35 -12.31
N TYR A 180 3.09 2.16 -12.56
CA TYR A 180 2.20 3.08 -13.27
C TYR A 180 2.69 3.51 -14.66
N ASN A 181 3.41 2.62 -15.34
CA ASN A 181 3.81 2.77 -16.73
C ASN A 181 2.98 1.83 -17.61
N HIS A 182 2.52 2.32 -18.76
CA HIS A 182 1.69 1.52 -19.66
C HIS A 182 1.90 1.90 -21.13
N PRO A 183 1.79 0.95 -22.07
CA PRO A 183 1.67 -0.49 -21.86
C PRO A 183 3.03 -1.19 -21.67
N ILE A 184 3.10 -2.12 -20.72
CA ILE A 184 4.25 -3.01 -20.53
C ILE A 184 3.80 -4.45 -20.76
N SER A 185 4.44 -5.16 -21.70
CA SER A 185 4.14 -6.54 -22.02
C SER A 185 4.70 -7.49 -20.97
N GLY A 186 4.02 -8.61 -20.73
CA GLY A 186 4.50 -9.64 -19.81
C GLY A 186 5.89 -10.18 -20.21
N SER A 187 6.19 -10.30 -21.51
CA SER A 187 7.51 -10.75 -21.97
C SER A 187 8.65 -9.81 -21.56
N SER A 188 8.45 -8.49 -21.69
CA SER A 188 9.46 -7.51 -21.29
C SER A 188 9.69 -7.51 -19.76
N LEU A 189 8.62 -7.64 -18.96
CA LEU A 189 8.74 -7.78 -17.51
C LEU A 189 9.44 -9.09 -17.11
N MET A 190 9.09 -10.22 -17.72
CA MET A 190 9.74 -11.48 -17.41
C MET A 190 11.25 -11.44 -17.69
N ASN A 191 11.68 -10.79 -18.79
CA ASN A 191 13.10 -10.60 -19.06
C ASN A 191 13.76 -9.71 -18.00
N LEU A 192 13.12 -8.60 -17.62
CA LEU A 192 13.62 -7.73 -16.54
C LEU A 192 13.75 -8.51 -15.22
N LEU A 193 12.72 -9.24 -14.80
CA LEU A 193 12.73 -10.03 -13.57
C LEU A 193 13.82 -11.10 -13.58
N ALA A 194 14.04 -11.76 -14.72
CA ALA A 194 15.13 -12.72 -14.88
C ALA A 194 16.51 -12.06 -14.74
N LYS A 195 16.67 -10.82 -15.20
CA LYS A 195 17.90 -10.04 -15.02
C LYS A 195 18.10 -9.61 -13.56
N LEU A 196 17.04 -9.12 -12.91
CA LEU A 196 17.06 -8.74 -11.50
C LEU A 196 17.39 -9.92 -10.58
N ALA A 197 16.90 -11.12 -10.90
CA ALA A 197 17.19 -12.35 -10.16
C ALA A 197 18.68 -12.73 -10.16
N ASN A 198 19.47 -12.23 -11.12
CA ASN A 198 20.92 -12.45 -11.18
C ASN A 198 21.72 -11.40 -10.41
N LEU A 199 21.08 -10.36 -9.87
CA LEU A 199 21.73 -9.30 -9.11
C LEU A 199 21.85 -9.70 -7.65
N LYS A 200 23.08 -9.76 -7.14
CA LYS A 200 23.37 -10.26 -5.78
C LYS A 200 22.78 -9.42 -4.65
N ARG A 201 22.48 -8.14 -4.90
CA ARG A 201 22.06 -7.17 -3.88
C ARG A 201 20.64 -6.66 -4.09
N PHE A 202 19.92 -7.18 -5.08
CA PHE A 202 18.58 -6.73 -5.38
C PHE A 202 17.60 -7.13 -4.28
N SER A 203 16.87 -6.15 -3.75
CA SER A 203 16.06 -6.30 -2.54
C SER A 203 14.71 -5.59 -2.60
N GLU A 204 14.55 -4.53 -3.41
CA GLU A 204 13.25 -3.85 -3.51
C GLU A 204 12.75 -3.66 -4.94
N LEU A 205 11.48 -4.01 -5.13
CA LEU A 205 10.80 -3.90 -6.41
C LEU A 205 9.42 -3.24 -6.25
N ASN A 206 9.19 -2.17 -7.01
CA ASN A 206 7.86 -1.59 -7.19
C ASN A 206 7.30 -1.81 -8.59
N LEU A 207 6.18 -2.54 -8.68
CA LEU A 207 5.39 -2.78 -9.88
C LEU A 207 3.95 -2.23 -9.76
N ASP A 208 3.68 -1.31 -8.84
CA ASP A 208 2.35 -0.77 -8.59
C ASP A 208 1.69 -0.27 -9.89
N GLY A 209 0.39 -0.49 -10.04
CA GLY A 209 -0.41 -0.06 -11.20
C GLY A 209 -0.10 -0.80 -12.51
N LEU A 210 0.82 -1.77 -12.53
CA LEU A 210 1.10 -2.57 -13.72
C LEU A 210 0.19 -3.80 -13.77
N LYS A 211 -0.48 -4.04 -14.90
CA LYS A 211 -1.25 -5.27 -15.05
C LYS A 211 -0.33 -6.47 -15.22
N LEU A 212 -0.35 -7.40 -14.26
CA LEU A 212 0.51 -8.59 -14.29
C LEU A 212 -0.25 -9.82 -14.79
N SER A 213 0.34 -10.56 -15.73
CA SER A 213 -0.18 -11.87 -16.17
C SER A 213 0.33 -12.99 -15.27
N LYS A 214 -0.34 -14.15 -15.31
CA LYS A 214 0.10 -15.36 -14.58
C LYS A 214 1.58 -15.71 -14.82
N SER A 215 2.05 -15.62 -16.06
CA SER A 215 3.45 -15.89 -16.40
C SER A 215 4.45 -14.90 -15.76
N VAL A 216 4.03 -13.65 -15.54
CA VAL A 216 4.85 -12.66 -14.83
C VAL A 216 4.87 -12.98 -13.33
N ILE A 217 3.74 -13.44 -12.77
CA ILE A 217 3.66 -13.92 -11.37
C ILE A 217 4.59 -15.12 -11.16
N ASP A 218 4.63 -16.07 -12.07
CA ASP A 218 5.59 -17.19 -12.01
C ASP A 218 7.04 -16.70 -11.99
N SER A 219 7.35 -15.64 -12.73
CA SER A 219 8.69 -15.04 -12.77
C SER A 219 9.00 -14.25 -11.50
N LEU A 220 8.01 -13.57 -10.90
CA LEU A 220 8.13 -12.95 -9.58
C LEU A 220 8.36 -14.00 -8.48
N CYS A 221 7.69 -15.14 -8.55
CA CYS A 221 7.93 -16.26 -7.64
C CYS A 221 9.38 -16.75 -7.73
N LYS A 222 9.95 -16.84 -8.94
CA LYS A 222 11.38 -17.16 -9.12
C LYS A 222 12.29 -16.09 -8.53
N LEU A 223 11.98 -14.81 -8.73
CA LEU A 223 12.73 -13.70 -8.13
C LEU A 223 12.71 -13.78 -6.61
N SER A 224 11.53 -13.99 -5.99
CA SER A 224 11.39 -14.10 -4.53
C SER A 224 12.17 -15.24 -3.88
N LYS A 225 12.49 -16.29 -4.65
CA LYS A 225 13.28 -17.44 -4.18
C LYS A 225 14.78 -17.25 -4.37
N THR A 226 15.19 -16.34 -5.24
CA THR A 226 16.60 -16.14 -5.64
C THR A 226 17.19 -14.86 -5.05
N SER A 227 16.36 -13.86 -4.79
CA SER A 227 16.74 -12.58 -4.19
C SER A 227 16.25 -12.48 -2.74
N CYS A 228 17.04 -11.81 -1.90
CA CYS A 228 16.64 -11.46 -0.53
C CYS A 228 15.82 -10.17 -0.59
N LEU A 229 14.52 -10.30 -0.91
CA LEU A 229 13.63 -9.16 -1.04
C LEU A 229 13.30 -8.58 0.33
N SER A 230 13.59 -7.30 0.53
CA SER A 230 13.14 -6.51 1.67
C SER A 230 11.81 -5.78 1.41
N GLY A 231 11.52 -5.47 0.14
CA GLY A 231 10.32 -4.74 -0.25
C GLY A 231 9.72 -5.23 -1.57
N LEU A 232 8.42 -5.54 -1.57
CA LEU A 232 7.68 -5.91 -2.77
C LEU A 232 6.36 -5.15 -2.82
N MET A 233 6.24 -4.23 -3.79
CA MET A 233 5.05 -3.41 -3.98
C MET A 233 4.36 -3.81 -5.29
N LEU A 234 3.13 -4.32 -5.16
CA LEU A 234 2.30 -4.85 -6.25
C LEU A 234 0.88 -4.24 -6.23
N GLY A 235 0.69 -3.09 -5.61
CA GLY A 235 -0.59 -2.41 -5.50
C GLY A 235 -1.23 -2.15 -6.87
N GLY A 236 -2.51 -2.46 -7.06
CA GLY A 236 -3.22 -2.20 -8.32
C GLY A 236 -2.79 -3.10 -9.49
N THR A 237 -2.07 -4.19 -9.23
CA THR A 237 -1.55 -5.07 -10.30
C THR A 237 -2.56 -6.08 -10.85
N SER A 238 -3.72 -6.21 -10.19
CA SER A 238 -4.78 -7.17 -10.53
C SER A 238 -4.32 -8.63 -10.58
N ILE A 239 -3.35 -9.02 -9.74
CA ILE A 239 -2.85 -10.41 -9.66
C ILE A 239 -3.91 -11.43 -9.22
N GLY A 240 -4.98 -10.97 -8.57
CA GLY A 240 -6.05 -11.81 -8.03
C GLY A 240 -5.61 -12.65 -6.84
N THR A 241 -6.57 -13.38 -6.27
CA THR A 241 -6.36 -14.23 -5.10
C THR A 241 -5.39 -15.38 -5.39
N ASP A 242 -5.56 -16.11 -6.50
CA ASP A 242 -4.68 -17.22 -6.87
C ASP A 242 -3.22 -16.79 -7.05
N GLY A 243 -3.00 -15.66 -7.71
CA GLY A 243 -1.68 -15.08 -7.90
C GLY A 243 -1.01 -14.68 -6.59
N ALA A 244 -1.78 -14.08 -5.67
CA ALA A 244 -1.30 -13.72 -4.35
C ALA A 244 -0.98 -14.95 -3.48
N LEU A 245 -1.80 -16.00 -3.53
CA LEU A 245 -1.55 -17.25 -2.81
C LEU A 245 -0.21 -17.88 -3.28
N GLN A 246 0.04 -17.92 -4.58
CA GLN A 246 1.28 -18.42 -5.16
C GLN A 246 2.51 -17.59 -4.74
N LEU A 247 2.36 -16.27 -4.69
CA LEU A 247 3.42 -15.37 -4.23
C LEU A 247 3.70 -15.53 -2.74
N ILE A 248 2.67 -15.60 -1.90
CA ILE A 248 2.80 -15.82 -0.45
C ILE A 248 3.57 -17.11 -0.18
N GLU A 249 3.22 -18.21 -0.84
CA GLU A 249 3.94 -19.48 -0.71
C GLU A 249 5.41 -19.35 -1.13
N SER A 250 5.67 -18.65 -2.23
CA SER A 250 7.05 -18.46 -2.73
C SER A 250 7.90 -17.59 -1.80
N LEU A 251 7.35 -16.50 -1.27
CA LEU A 251 8.01 -15.61 -0.30
C LEU A 251 8.30 -16.34 1.01
N SER A 252 7.41 -17.23 1.43
CA SER A 252 7.55 -17.99 2.68
C SER A 252 8.65 -19.06 2.61
N SER A 253 8.93 -19.56 1.39
CA SER A 253 10.04 -20.50 1.12
C SER A 253 11.41 -19.83 0.98
N GLY A 254 11.45 -18.50 0.86
CA GLY A 254 12.67 -17.71 0.72
C GLY A 254 13.33 -17.33 2.07
N ALA A 255 14.40 -16.53 2.01
CA ALA A 255 15.01 -15.98 3.22
C ALA A 255 14.09 -14.91 3.85
N PRO A 256 13.86 -14.93 5.18
CA PRO A 256 12.89 -14.06 5.86
C PRO A 256 13.47 -12.65 6.07
N GLU A 257 13.64 -11.89 4.99
CA GLU A 257 14.08 -10.49 5.03
C GLU A 257 13.00 -9.51 4.54
N LEU A 258 11.83 -10.00 4.13
CA LEU A 258 10.75 -9.16 3.59
C LEU A 258 10.14 -8.32 4.70
N VAL A 259 10.48 -7.03 4.71
CA VAL A 259 9.98 -6.04 5.66
C VAL A 259 8.67 -5.42 5.17
N LYS A 260 8.55 -5.16 3.87
CA LYS A 260 7.43 -4.43 3.28
C LYS A 260 6.75 -5.21 2.16
N LEU A 261 5.42 -5.37 2.28
CA LEU A 261 4.58 -6.01 1.27
C LEU A 261 3.34 -5.16 0.98
N ASP A 262 3.21 -4.70 -0.27
CA ASP A 262 2.00 -4.04 -0.76
C ASP A 262 1.26 -4.94 -1.74
N LEU A 263 0.04 -5.34 -1.37
CA LEU A 263 -0.89 -6.08 -2.21
C LEU A 263 -2.24 -5.34 -2.32
N SER A 264 -2.24 -4.01 -2.19
CA SER A 264 -3.43 -3.19 -2.26
C SER A 264 -4.11 -3.27 -3.64
N THR A 265 -5.44 -3.21 -3.71
CA THR A 265 -6.21 -3.19 -4.98
C THR A 265 -5.80 -4.32 -5.95
N CYS A 266 -5.47 -5.50 -5.41
CA CYS A 266 -5.08 -6.69 -6.19
C CYS A 266 -6.24 -7.65 -6.48
N GLY A 267 -7.43 -7.38 -5.93
CA GLY A 267 -8.58 -8.27 -6.05
C GLY A 267 -8.50 -9.46 -5.08
N LEU A 268 -7.98 -9.23 -3.87
CA LEU A 268 -7.82 -10.26 -2.85
C LEU A 268 -9.09 -10.47 -2.03
N VAL A 269 -9.35 -11.72 -1.65
CA VAL A 269 -10.41 -12.09 -0.69
C VAL A 269 -9.81 -12.65 0.60
N SER A 270 -10.67 -12.93 1.59
CA SER A 270 -10.29 -13.40 2.94
C SER A 270 -9.35 -14.61 2.96
N GLN A 271 -9.43 -15.50 1.96
CA GLN A 271 -8.56 -16.69 1.84
C GLN A 271 -7.07 -16.32 1.82
N CYS A 272 -6.68 -15.19 1.22
CA CYS A 272 -5.28 -14.74 1.25
C CYS A 272 -4.79 -14.46 2.67
N ILE A 273 -5.64 -13.91 3.54
CA ILE A 273 -5.29 -13.60 4.93
C ILE A 273 -5.11 -14.89 5.74
N VAL A 274 -6.00 -15.87 5.52
CA VAL A 274 -5.88 -17.19 6.14
C VAL A 274 -4.57 -17.84 5.73
N ARG A 275 -4.22 -17.82 4.44
CA ARG A 275 -2.94 -18.36 3.97
C ARG A 275 -1.75 -17.63 4.58
N LEU A 276 -1.76 -16.29 4.58
CA LEU A 276 -0.70 -15.49 5.19
C LEU A 276 -0.49 -15.88 6.66
N ASN A 277 -1.56 -16.05 7.43
CA ASN A 277 -1.47 -16.43 8.85
C ASN A 277 -0.87 -17.84 9.08
N THR A 278 -0.92 -18.73 8.08
CA THR A 278 -0.27 -20.06 8.16
C THR A 278 1.22 -20.01 7.89
N GLU A 279 1.72 -18.94 7.26
CA GLU A 279 3.11 -18.83 6.83
C GLU A 279 3.97 -18.07 7.86
N VAL A 280 4.43 -18.81 8.87
CA VAL A 280 5.15 -18.25 10.04
C VAL A 280 6.39 -17.46 9.64
N SER A 281 7.16 -17.91 8.64
CA SER A 281 8.37 -17.21 8.16
C SER A 281 8.06 -15.81 7.61
N LEU A 282 6.89 -15.65 6.99
CA LEU A 282 6.49 -14.40 6.36
C LEU A 282 5.89 -13.43 7.39
N ILE A 283 4.99 -13.88 8.26
CA ILE A 283 4.37 -13.01 9.28
C ILE A 283 5.33 -12.54 10.38
N SER A 284 6.44 -13.26 10.57
CA SER A 284 7.51 -12.89 11.51
C SER A 284 8.54 -11.93 10.93
N SER A 285 8.59 -11.78 9.60
CA SER A 285 9.52 -10.86 8.91
C SER A 285 8.83 -9.57 8.47
N ILE A 286 7.58 -9.63 7.98
CA ILE A 286 6.87 -8.44 7.51
C ILE A 286 6.56 -7.50 8.67
N MET A 287 6.97 -6.24 8.51
CA MET A 287 6.64 -5.13 9.42
C MET A 287 5.57 -4.21 8.83
N GLU A 288 5.53 -4.08 7.51
CA GLU A 288 4.56 -3.23 6.80
C GLU A 288 3.74 -4.04 5.81
N LEU A 289 2.42 -4.10 6.02
CA LEU A 289 1.48 -4.81 5.16
C LEU A 289 0.37 -3.87 4.68
N ASN A 290 0.27 -3.69 3.36
CA ASN A 290 -0.82 -2.96 2.74
C ASN A 290 -1.74 -3.89 1.95
N LEU A 291 -3.01 -3.94 2.38
CA LEU A 291 -4.07 -4.74 1.77
C LEU A 291 -5.26 -3.86 1.34
N GLY A 292 -5.11 -2.54 1.35
CA GLY A 292 -6.20 -1.60 1.06
C GLY A 292 -6.83 -1.80 -0.31
N GLY A 293 -8.13 -1.52 -0.45
CA GLY A 293 -8.86 -1.59 -1.72
C GLY A 293 -9.19 -3.01 -2.19
N ASN A 294 -8.91 -4.04 -1.39
CA ASN A 294 -9.29 -5.42 -1.68
C ASN A 294 -10.64 -5.80 -1.05
N PRO A 295 -11.51 -6.55 -1.72
CA PRO A 295 -12.78 -7.02 -1.15
C PRO A 295 -12.54 -8.17 -0.15
N ILE A 296 -11.93 -7.87 1.00
CA ILE A 296 -11.67 -8.84 2.07
C ILE A 296 -12.97 -9.25 2.76
N MET A 297 -13.97 -8.36 2.75
CA MET A 297 -15.31 -8.55 3.32
C MET A 297 -15.30 -8.73 4.84
N GLN A 298 -16.50 -8.75 5.44
CA GLN A 298 -16.68 -8.89 6.89
C GLN A 298 -16.08 -10.19 7.46
N GLU A 299 -16.19 -11.30 6.73
CA GLU A 299 -15.64 -12.60 7.12
C GLU A 299 -14.12 -12.57 7.28
N GLY A 300 -13.43 -11.80 6.44
CA GLY A 300 -11.98 -11.61 6.54
C GLY A 300 -11.54 -10.81 7.76
N GLY A 301 -12.46 -10.09 8.42
CA GLY A 301 -12.17 -9.41 9.70
C GLY A 301 -11.74 -10.38 10.80
N ASN A 302 -12.32 -11.59 10.85
CA ASN A 302 -11.90 -12.63 11.79
C ASN A 302 -10.51 -13.17 11.45
N ALA A 303 -10.20 -13.37 10.16
CA ALA A 303 -8.88 -13.83 9.73
C ALA A 303 -7.79 -12.79 10.06
N LEU A 304 -8.09 -11.50 9.89
CA LEU A 304 -7.20 -10.40 10.27
C LEU A 304 -7.01 -10.30 11.78
N ALA A 305 -8.07 -10.47 12.57
CA ALA A 305 -7.98 -10.53 14.02
C ALA A 305 -7.08 -11.70 14.47
N SER A 306 -7.26 -12.89 13.89
CA SER A 306 -6.42 -14.07 14.13
C SER A 306 -4.96 -13.87 13.73
N LEU A 307 -4.69 -13.12 12.65
CA LEU A 307 -3.33 -12.75 12.25
C LEU A 307 -2.68 -11.84 13.29
N LEU A 308 -3.40 -10.86 13.82
CA LEU A 308 -2.87 -9.88 14.77
C LEU A 308 -2.59 -10.48 16.16
N ILE A 309 -3.37 -11.47 16.60
CA ILE A 309 -3.10 -12.18 17.87
C ILE A 309 -2.09 -13.33 17.71
N ASN A 310 -1.64 -13.62 16.49
CA ASN A 310 -0.64 -14.66 16.27
C ASN A 310 0.67 -14.24 16.97
N PRO A 311 1.26 -15.09 17.84
CA PRO A 311 2.47 -14.74 18.60
C PRO A 311 3.69 -14.46 17.72
N HIS A 312 3.67 -14.89 16.45
CA HIS A 312 4.73 -14.63 15.48
C HIS A 312 4.52 -13.35 14.66
N CYS A 313 3.38 -12.66 14.81
CA CYS A 313 3.08 -11.46 14.04
C CYS A 313 3.96 -10.29 14.50
N CYS A 314 4.81 -9.78 13.60
CA CYS A 314 5.70 -8.64 13.85
C CYS A 314 5.23 -7.33 13.18
N LEU A 315 3.98 -7.28 12.71
CA LEU A 315 3.44 -6.13 11.98
C LEU A 315 3.46 -4.88 12.85
N LYS A 316 4.09 -3.82 12.31
CA LYS A 316 4.07 -2.45 12.85
C LYS A 316 3.06 -1.58 12.14
N VAL A 317 2.90 -1.75 10.82
CA VAL A 317 1.99 -0.97 9.99
C VAL A 317 1.04 -1.90 9.24
N LEU A 318 -0.26 -1.68 9.40
CA LEU A 318 -1.31 -2.42 8.69
C LEU A 318 -2.29 -1.45 8.02
N VAL A 319 -2.35 -1.50 6.68
CA VAL A 319 -3.26 -0.67 5.89
C VAL A 319 -4.40 -1.52 5.33
N LEU A 320 -5.62 -1.25 5.78
CA LEU A 320 -6.86 -1.93 5.43
C LEU A 320 -7.91 -0.95 4.90
N ARG A 321 -7.48 0.17 4.30
CA ARG A 321 -8.40 1.17 3.77
C ARG A 321 -9.28 0.55 2.67
N LYS A 322 -10.60 0.76 2.72
CA LYS A 322 -11.54 0.32 1.67
C LYS A 322 -11.50 -1.20 1.43
N CYS A 323 -11.52 -1.98 2.51
CA CYS A 323 -11.48 -3.44 2.46
C CYS A 323 -12.85 -4.13 2.59
N GLN A 324 -13.94 -3.35 2.65
CA GLN A 324 -15.31 -3.84 2.81
C GLN A 324 -15.51 -4.68 4.09
N LEU A 325 -14.77 -4.37 5.16
CA LEU A 325 -14.79 -5.14 6.41
C LEU A 325 -16.13 -5.03 7.17
N GLY A 326 -16.93 -4.00 6.88
CA GLY A 326 -18.10 -3.66 7.69
C GLY A 326 -17.72 -3.23 9.11
N LEU A 327 -18.71 -2.77 9.87
CA LEU A 327 -18.49 -2.31 11.24
C LEU A 327 -18.02 -3.45 12.16
N LEU A 328 -18.52 -4.67 11.96
CA LEU A 328 -18.12 -5.82 12.76
C LEU A 328 -16.66 -6.21 12.51
N GLY A 329 -16.21 -6.25 11.24
CA GLY A 329 -14.82 -6.58 10.93
C GLY A 329 -13.86 -5.57 11.55
N VAL A 330 -14.20 -4.28 11.49
CA VAL A 330 -13.47 -3.19 12.17
C VAL A 330 -13.39 -3.44 13.68
N LEU A 331 -14.50 -3.80 14.33
CA LEU A 331 -14.53 -4.09 15.76
C LEU A 331 -13.67 -5.30 16.12
N ARG A 332 -13.75 -6.40 15.36
CA ARG A 332 -12.94 -7.61 15.60
C ARG A 332 -11.44 -7.34 15.54
N ILE A 333 -11.02 -6.53 14.56
CA ILE A 333 -9.62 -6.12 14.41
C ILE A 333 -9.17 -5.30 15.62
N LEU A 334 -9.97 -4.32 16.06
CA LEU A 334 -9.62 -3.49 17.21
C LEU A 334 -9.64 -4.30 18.53
N GLN A 335 -10.54 -5.27 18.68
CA GLN A 335 -10.56 -6.19 19.82
C GLN A 335 -9.27 -7.00 19.91
N ALA A 336 -8.75 -7.51 18.78
CA ALA A 336 -7.49 -8.24 18.73
C ALA A 336 -6.28 -7.43 19.21
N LEU A 337 -6.34 -6.09 19.14
CA LEU A 337 -5.26 -5.23 19.61
C LEU A 337 -5.10 -5.19 21.13
N ALA A 338 -6.05 -5.76 21.89
CA ALA A 338 -5.88 -5.94 23.33
C ALA A 338 -4.71 -6.90 23.65
N ASP A 339 -4.51 -7.92 22.80
CA ASP A 339 -3.49 -8.95 22.96
C ASP A 339 -2.28 -8.73 22.02
N ASN A 340 -2.38 -7.82 21.04
CA ASN A 340 -1.28 -7.46 20.16
C ASN A 340 -0.35 -6.41 20.82
N CYS A 341 0.96 -6.64 20.75
CA CYS A 341 1.98 -5.77 21.34
C CYS A 341 2.93 -5.11 20.33
N PHE A 342 2.66 -5.21 19.02
CA PHE A 342 3.60 -4.78 17.97
C PHE A 342 3.04 -3.74 17.01
N LEU A 343 1.71 -3.70 16.81
CA LEU A 343 1.09 -2.81 15.83
C LEU A 343 1.10 -1.36 16.31
N GLU A 344 1.78 -0.51 15.55
CA GLU A 344 1.97 0.90 15.84
C GLU A 344 1.04 1.78 14.97
N GLU A 345 0.75 1.36 13.74
CA GLU A 345 -0.11 2.10 12.80
C GLU A 345 -1.19 1.22 12.17
N LEU A 346 -2.44 1.67 12.24
CA LEU A 346 -3.59 0.97 11.66
C LEU A 346 -4.46 1.92 10.86
N ASN A 347 -4.63 1.63 9.57
CA ASN A 347 -5.56 2.35 8.70
C ASN A 347 -6.79 1.50 8.40
N LEU A 348 -7.95 1.91 8.92
CA LEU A 348 -9.25 1.28 8.73
C LEU A 348 -10.24 2.21 8.00
N ALA A 349 -9.76 3.22 7.29
CA ALA A 349 -10.62 4.17 6.58
C ALA A 349 -11.50 3.47 5.52
N GLU A 350 -12.69 4.00 5.25
CA GLU A 350 -13.59 3.53 4.18
C GLU A 350 -14.03 2.06 4.30
N ASN A 351 -14.19 1.54 5.52
CA ASN A 351 -14.74 0.21 5.79
C ASN A 351 -16.19 0.23 6.29
N GLY A 352 -16.73 1.41 6.60
CA GLY A 352 -18.08 1.61 7.10
C GLY A 352 -19.11 1.48 5.97
N CYS A 353 -20.04 0.53 6.13
CA CYS A 353 -21.23 0.41 5.31
C CYS A 353 -22.44 0.58 6.24
N LEU A 354 -22.90 1.81 6.47
CA LEU A 354 -24.10 2.05 7.29
C LEU A 354 -25.41 1.77 6.52
N ASP A 355 -25.35 1.61 5.20
CA ASP A 355 -26.56 1.64 4.35
C ASP A 355 -27.21 0.26 4.12
N ASN A 356 -26.55 -0.86 4.45
CA ASN A 356 -27.12 -2.22 4.32
C ASN A 356 -27.05 -3.09 5.60
N ASP A 357 -26.39 -2.63 6.67
CA ASP A 357 -26.10 -3.43 7.88
C ASP A 357 -27.07 -3.21 9.05
N SER A 358 -28.13 -2.42 8.88
CA SER A 358 -29.23 -2.36 9.84
C SER A 358 -29.99 -3.69 9.98
N THR A 359 -29.67 -4.70 9.16
CA THR A 359 -30.15 -6.09 9.33
C THR A 359 -29.08 -7.00 9.96
N SER A 360 -27.80 -6.74 9.71
CA SER A 360 -26.66 -7.57 10.15
C SER A 360 -26.24 -7.32 11.60
N LEU A 361 -26.31 -6.06 12.07
CA LEU A 361 -26.12 -5.76 13.50
C LEU A 361 -27.20 -6.43 14.37
N TYR A 362 -28.41 -6.56 13.81
CA TYR A 362 -29.58 -7.12 14.52
C TYR A 362 -29.57 -8.63 14.64
N SER A 363 -29.06 -9.36 13.65
CA SER A 363 -29.02 -10.83 13.68
C SER A 363 -27.93 -11.38 14.60
N LEU A 364 -26.91 -10.58 14.94
CA LEU A 364 -25.71 -11.06 15.64
C LEU A 364 -25.70 -10.78 17.15
N ILE A 365 -26.40 -9.76 17.65
CA ILE A 365 -26.52 -9.56 19.11
C ILE A 365 -27.53 -10.53 19.75
N THR A 366 -28.28 -11.26 18.93
CA THR A 366 -29.04 -12.45 19.35
C THR A 366 -28.18 -13.71 19.47
N THR A 367 -27.01 -13.77 18.83
CA THR A 367 -26.03 -14.85 19.01
C THR A 367 -24.98 -14.42 20.03
N LYS A 368 -25.26 -14.62 21.32
CA LYS A 368 -24.25 -14.54 22.38
C LYS A 368 -23.24 -15.68 22.20
N GLU A 369 -22.19 -15.47 21.41
CA GLU A 369 -20.95 -16.21 21.64
C GLU A 369 -20.13 -15.52 22.71
N SER A 370 -19.79 -16.27 23.75
CA SER A 370 -19.03 -15.79 24.91
C SER A 370 -17.57 -15.54 24.52
N PRO A 371 -16.84 -14.61 25.17
CA PRO A 371 -15.45 -14.28 24.83
C PRO A 371 -14.46 -15.45 24.87
N ASN A 372 -14.85 -16.57 25.49
CA ASN A 372 -14.04 -17.79 25.57
C ASN A 372 -14.15 -18.71 24.34
N SER A 373 -15.04 -18.45 23.36
CA SER A 373 -15.19 -19.30 22.17
C SER A 373 -14.12 -19.08 21.09
N LEU A 374 -13.31 -18.03 21.21
CA LEU A 374 -12.15 -17.80 20.35
C LEU A 374 -11.16 -18.98 20.42
N GLN A 375 -11.04 -19.66 21.57
CA GLN A 375 -10.17 -20.84 21.70
C GLN A 375 -10.75 -22.11 21.06
N THR A 376 -12.07 -22.27 21.02
CA THR A 376 -12.71 -23.51 20.53
C THR A 376 -12.85 -23.56 19.01
N ASN A 377 -12.99 -22.42 18.33
CA ASN A 377 -12.98 -22.37 16.86
C ASN A 377 -11.56 -22.47 16.25
N LEU A 378 -10.51 -22.29 17.06
CA LEU A 378 -9.10 -22.43 16.64
C LEU A 378 -8.69 -23.90 16.39
N ASN A 379 -9.39 -24.87 16.97
CA ASN A 379 -9.04 -26.29 16.81
C ASN A 379 -9.66 -26.97 15.58
N PHE A 380 -10.61 -26.33 14.89
CA PHE A 380 -11.31 -26.97 13.77
C PHE A 380 -10.54 -26.89 12.44
N PHE A 381 -9.63 -25.94 12.29
CA PHE A 381 -8.80 -25.79 11.08
C PHE A 381 -7.40 -26.43 11.19
N GLY A 382 -7.01 -26.91 12.39
CA GLY A 382 -5.71 -27.52 12.65
C GLY A 382 -5.65 -29.05 12.48
N SER A 383 -6.78 -29.72 12.22
CA SER A 383 -6.85 -31.19 12.13
C SER A 383 -7.49 -31.68 10.84
N SER A 384 -6.95 -31.28 9.69
CA SER A 384 -7.00 -32.13 8.50
C SER A 384 -5.91 -31.69 7.56
N LEU A 385 -4.79 -32.41 7.60
CA LEU A 385 -3.77 -32.60 6.56
C LEU A 385 -2.54 -33.21 7.25
N LYS A 386 -2.59 -34.53 7.48
CA LYS A 386 -1.36 -35.33 7.67
C LYS A 386 -1.03 -36.01 6.35
N ALA A 387 0.21 -35.81 5.93
CA ALA A 387 0.82 -36.33 4.73
C ALA A 387 0.88 -37.87 4.70
N SER A 388 0.73 -38.43 3.50
CA SER A 388 1.40 -39.67 3.12
C SER A 388 1.54 -39.76 1.59
N ALA A 389 2.75 -39.97 1.13
CA ALA A 389 3.13 -40.46 -0.20
C ALA A 389 4.05 -41.69 0.01
N PRO A 390 4.45 -42.47 -1.01
CA PRO A 390 3.81 -42.81 -2.29
C PRO A 390 3.70 -44.34 -2.49
N VAL A 391 2.84 -44.83 -3.39
CA VAL A 391 3.08 -46.10 -4.12
C VAL A 391 2.46 -46.01 -5.53
N GLU A 392 3.22 -46.49 -6.50
CA GLU A 392 2.94 -46.56 -7.94
C GLU A 392 1.89 -47.63 -8.33
N ASP A 393 1.25 -47.33 -9.46
CA ASP A 393 1.01 -48.21 -10.61
C ASP A 393 -0.42 -48.77 -10.93
N GLN A 394 -0.71 -48.61 -12.23
CA GLN A 394 -1.64 -49.30 -13.14
C GLN A 394 -3.14 -48.94 -13.28
N ALA A 395 -3.49 -48.85 -14.56
CA ALA A 395 -4.71 -48.44 -15.26
C ALA A 395 -5.94 -49.33 -15.06
N ALA A 396 -7.16 -48.78 -15.26
CA ALA A 396 -8.03 -49.11 -16.40
C ALA A 396 -9.43 -48.45 -16.33
N GLU A 397 -9.87 -48.03 -17.52
CA GLU A 397 -11.23 -48.01 -18.08
C GLU A 397 -12.30 -46.96 -17.68
N LEU A 398 -12.48 -46.04 -18.64
CA LEU A 398 -13.72 -45.35 -18.97
C LEU A 398 -14.83 -46.32 -19.39
N VAL A 399 -16.06 -46.07 -18.94
CA VAL A 399 -17.27 -46.44 -19.70
C VAL A 399 -18.20 -45.22 -19.79
N LEU A 400 -18.37 -44.77 -21.03
CA LEU A 400 -19.35 -43.81 -21.51
C LEU A 400 -20.59 -44.60 -21.97
N CYS A 401 -21.81 -44.11 -21.73
CA CYS A 401 -22.96 -44.44 -22.56
C CYS A 401 -23.97 -43.29 -22.61
N THR A 402 -24.01 -42.67 -23.79
CA THR A 402 -25.07 -41.83 -24.34
C THR A 402 -26.26 -42.68 -24.81
N ALA A 403 -27.50 -42.19 -24.66
CA ALA A 403 -28.44 -41.98 -25.77
C ALA A 403 -29.82 -41.44 -25.33
N LYS A 404 -30.34 -40.58 -26.22
CA LYS A 404 -31.63 -39.89 -26.39
C LYS A 404 -32.88 -40.78 -26.14
N THR A 405 -34.11 -40.28 -25.92
CA THR A 405 -34.95 -39.51 -26.87
C THR A 405 -36.21 -38.88 -26.21
N ASP A 406 -36.85 -38.01 -26.99
CA ASP A 406 -37.83 -36.94 -26.73
C ASP A 406 -39.28 -37.25 -26.29
N CYS A 407 -39.97 -36.13 -25.97
CA CYS A 407 -41.37 -35.76 -26.22
C CYS A 407 -42.41 -36.18 -25.14
N ASN A 408 -43.21 -35.29 -24.54
CA ASN A 408 -44.13 -34.34 -25.17
C ASN A 408 -44.80 -33.38 -24.16
N HIS A 409 -45.22 -32.24 -24.70
CA HIS A 409 -46.10 -31.18 -24.18
C HIS A 409 -47.45 -31.63 -23.57
N LEU A 410 -48.00 -30.80 -22.67
CA LEU A 410 -49.39 -30.27 -22.71
C LEU A 410 -49.63 -29.15 -21.64
N GLU A 411 -50.10 -27.99 -22.10
CA GLU A 411 -50.86 -26.94 -21.35
C GLU A 411 -52.26 -27.48 -20.96
N VAL A 412 -53.10 -26.93 -20.06
CA VAL A 412 -53.75 -25.59 -20.02
C VAL A 412 -54.37 -25.30 -18.63
N ALA A 413 -55.18 -24.23 -18.54
CA ALA A 413 -55.38 -23.28 -17.45
C ALA A 413 -56.71 -23.37 -16.64
N ASP A 414 -56.79 -22.45 -15.66
CA ASP A 414 -57.95 -21.72 -15.08
C ASP A 414 -59.05 -22.44 -14.28
N SER A 415 -59.32 -21.90 -13.08
CA SER A 415 -60.68 -21.62 -12.55
C SER A 415 -60.60 -20.73 -11.30
N GLU A 416 -61.43 -19.69 -11.30
CA GLU A 416 -61.64 -18.66 -10.28
C GLU A 416 -62.39 -19.18 -9.03
N ASP A 417 -62.21 -18.53 -7.86
CA ASP A 417 -63.30 -17.94 -7.07
C ASP A 417 -62.84 -17.43 -5.68
N LYS A 418 -63.25 -16.20 -5.36
CA LYS A 418 -63.33 -15.56 -4.02
C LYS A 418 -64.83 -15.35 -3.71
N PRO A 419 -65.26 -14.77 -2.57
CA PRO A 419 -64.89 -14.93 -1.15
C PRO A 419 -66.16 -15.10 -0.27
N ILE A 420 -66.06 -15.57 0.99
CA ILE A 420 -67.12 -15.34 2.00
C ILE A 420 -66.53 -15.00 3.37
N ARG A 421 -66.87 -13.79 3.85
CA ARG A 421 -66.78 -13.31 5.23
C ARG A 421 -67.73 -14.10 6.13
N VAL A 422 -67.29 -14.51 7.32
CA VAL A 422 -68.07 -14.41 8.58
C VAL A 422 -67.11 -14.33 9.78
N ASP A 423 -67.09 -13.18 10.46
CA ASP A 423 -66.83 -13.06 11.90
C ASP A 423 -68.22 -12.99 12.57
N PRO A 424 -68.47 -13.53 13.80
CA PRO A 424 -67.96 -12.84 15.01
C PRO A 424 -67.72 -13.68 16.30
N ALA A 425 -66.72 -13.23 17.06
CA ALA A 425 -66.71 -12.92 18.52
C ALA A 425 -66.82 -13.99 19.64
N VAL A 426 -66.06 -13.65 20.71
CA VAL A 426 -66.17 -14.01 22.16
C VAL A 426 -65.49 -15.31 22.59
N SER A 427 -64.30 -15.30 23.20
CA SER A 427 -63.98 -15.05 24.63
C SER A 427 -62.45 -15.22 24.77
N GLY A 428 -61.67 -14.43 25.50
CA GLY A 428 -61.81 -14.08 26.91
C GLY A 428 -61.02 -15.06 27.78
N PHE A 429 -59.68 -15.05 27.74
CA PHE A 429 -58.82 -15.57 28.82
C PHE A 429 -57.48 -14.84 28.87
N ASP A 430 -57.26 -14.16 30.00
CA ASP A 430 -56.01 -13.56 30.44
C ASP A 430 -55.00 -14.62 30.88
N GLY A 431 -53.71 -14.29 30.71
CA GLY A 431 -52.66 -14.78 31.61
C GLY A 431 -51.51 -15.53 30.95
N SER A 432 -50.49 -14.78 30.51
CA SER A 432 -49.12 -14.84 31.09
C SER A 432 -48.02 -14.60 30.05
N CYS A 433 -47.18 -13.65 30.41
CA CYS A 433 -46.06 -13.10 29.67
C CYS A 433 -45.07 -14.14 29.14
N MET A 434 -44.78 -14.06 27.84
CA MET A 434 -43.45 -14.38 27.30
C MET A 434 -43.00 -13.12 26.56
N SER A 435 -42.17 -12.31 27.22
CA SER A 435 -41.58 -11.11 26.64
C SER A 435 -40.62 -11.51 25.53
N SER A 436 -41.07 -11.45 24.28
CA SER A 436 -40.18 -11.33 23.13
C SER A 436 -39.56 -9.94 23.18
N SER A 437 -38.38 -9.82 23.76
CA SER A 437 -37.63 -8.57 23.81
C SER A 437 -37.19 -8.18 22.40
N GLN A 438 -38.02 -7.39 21.72
CA GLN A 438 -37.61 -6.52 20.62
C GLN A 438 -36.60 -5.52 21.19
N LYS A 439 -35.30 -5.79 21.02
CA LYS A 439 -34.25 -4.84 21.38
C LYS A 439 -34.27 -3.68 20.38
N ASN A 440 -34.38 -2.46 20.88
CA ASN A 440 -34.42 -1.24 20.07
C ASN A 440 -33.11 -1.04 19.26
N PRO A 441 -33.18 -0.62 17.98
CA PRO A 441 -32.03 -0.23 17.13
C PRO A 441 -30.95 0.60 17.83
N SER A 442 -31.42 1.61 18.57
CA SER A 442 -30.61 2.62 19.22
C SER A 442 -29.77 2.07 20.38
N ASN A 443 -30.24 1.03 21.05
CA ASN A 443 -29.50 0.37 22.12
C ASN A 443 -28.35 -0.49 21.57
N LEU A 444 -28.54 -1.01 20.36
CA LEU A 444 -27.60 -1.87 19.65
C LEU A 444 -26.40 -1.10 19.10
N GLU A 445 -26.68 0.03 18.46
CA GLU A 445 -25.66 0.98 18.02
C GLU A 445 -24.86 1.53 19.22
N CYS A 446 -25.54 1.82 20.33
CA CYS A 446 -24.89 2.26 21.56
C CYS A 446 -23.93 1.19 22.13
N GLN A 447 -24.30 -0.10 22.09
CA GLN A 447 -23.44 -1.20 22.53
C GLN A 447 -22.20 -1.33 21.62
N TYR A 448 -22.38 -1.29 20.30
CA TYR A 448 -21.27 -1.37 19.34
C TYR A 448 -20.24 -0.24 19.57
N ILE A 449 -20.71 1.01 19.70
CA ILE A 449 -19.82 2.15 19.93
C ILE A 449 -19.09 2.04 21.27
N GLN A 450 -19.75 1.49 22.30
CA GLN A 450 -19.13 1.24 23.60
C GLN A 450 -18.04 0.16 23.50
N GLU A 451 -18.29 -0.93 22.77
CA GLU A 451 -17.30 -1.97 22.52
C GLU A 451 -16.11 -1.42 21.72
N LEU A 452 -16.37 -0.64 20.68
CA LEU A 452 -15.34 0.01 19.86
C LEU A 452 -14.45 0.94 20.71
N SER A 453 -15.07 1.77 21.55
CA SER A 453 -14.36 2.66 22.48
C SER A 453 -13.50 1.86 23.48
N THR A 454 -14.03 0.76 23.99
CA THR A 454 -13.29 -0.13 24.90
C THR A 454 -12.07 -0.73 24.20
N SER A 455 -12.24 -1.26 22.97
CA SER A 455 -11.15 -1.82 22.18
C SER A 455 -10.06 -0.80 21.86
N ILE A 456 -10.42 0.44 21.50
CA ILE A 456 -9.45 1.53 21.28
C ILE A 456 -8.65 1.79 22.56
N THR A 457 -9.30 1.79 23.72
CA THR A 457 -8.63 1.98 25.02
C THR A 457 -7.62 0.87 25.32
N MET A 458 -7.94 -0.37 24.92
CA MET A 458 -7.09 -1.55 25.14
C MET A 458 -5.90 -1.64 24.17
N ALA A 459 -5.96 -1.00 23.00
CA ALA A 459 -4.90 -0.96 22.00
C ALA A 459 -3.72 -0.06 22.44
N LYS A 460 -2.93 -0.50 23.42
CA LYS A 460 -1.91 0.32 24.11
C LYS A 460 -0.70 0.71 23.26
N GLN A 461 -0.34 -0.12 22.28
CA GLN A 461 0.84 0.11 21.42
C GLN A 461 0.53 0.95 20.19
N LEU A 462 -0.75 1.09 19.85
CA LEU A 462 -1.18 1.79 18.66
C LEU A 462 -0.92 3.30 18.80
N GLN A 463 -0.10 3.83 17.90
CA GLN A 463 0.34 5.22 17.86
C GLN A 463 -0.39 6.04 16.79
N LEU A 464 -0.91 5.39 15.75
CA LEU A 464 -1.70 6.01 14.69
C LEU A 464 -2.92 5.14 14.35
N LEU A 465 -4.09 5.77 14.34
CA LEU A 465 -5.35 5.14 13.93
C LEU A 465 -6.11 6.05 12.96
N ASP A 466 -6.38 5.55 11.75
CA ASP A 466 -7.22 6.21 10.76
C ASP A 466 -8.57 5.49 10.65
N LEU A 467 -9.64 6.19 11.02
CA LEU A 467 -11.04 5.75 10.94
C LEU A 467 -11.86 6.61 9.96
N SER A 468 -11.20 7.33 9.07
CA SER A 468 -11.85 8.25 8.12
C SER A 468 -12.90 7.56 7.25
N ASN A 469 -13.91 8.32 6.83
CA ASN A 469 -14.96 7.84 5.91
C ASN A 469 -15.67 6.54 6.35
N ASN A 470 -15.85 6.31 7.65
CA ASN A 470 -16.62 5.17 8.17
C ASN A 470 -18.06 5.55 8.59
N GLY A 471 -18.48 6.79 8.34
CA GLY A 471 -19.86 7.25 8.63
C GLY A 471 -20.14 7.56 10.11
N PHE A 472 -19.12 7.65 10.97
CA PHE A 472 -19.30 8.00 12.37
C PHE A 472 -19.80 9.45 12.54
N SER A 473 -20.80 9.64 13.40
CA SER A 473 -21.27 10.98 13.78
C SER A 473 -20.23 11.70 14.65
N GLU A 474 -20.29 13.04 14.70
CA GLU A 474 -19.37 13.84 15.54
C GLU A 474 -19.39 13.41 17.01
N LYS A 475 -20.57 13.10 17.55
CA LYS A 475 -20.72 12.60 18.92
C LYS A 475 -19.96 11.28 19.14
N VAL A 476 -20.03 10.36 18.18
CA VAL A 476 -19.29 9.09 18.24
C VAL A 476 -17.79 9.35 18.15
N VAL A 477 -17.35 10.24 17.26
CA VAL A 477 -15.93 10.59 17.13
C VAL A 477 -15.35 11.15 18.44
N GLU A 478 -16.11 11.99 19.15
CA GLU A 478 -15.71 12.50 20.47
C GLU A 478 -15.59 11.37 21.51
N MET A 479 -16.50 10.40 21.51
CA MET A 479 -16.40 9.21 22.38
C MET A 479 -15.17 8.37 22.08
N LEU A 480 -14.89 8.11 20.80
CA LEU A 480 -13.72 7.34 20.37
C LEU A 480 -12.41 8.06 20.70
N TYR A 481 -12.37 9.39 20.56
CA TYR A 481 -11.20 10.18 20.96
C TYR A 481 -11.00 10.21 22.48
N THR A 482 -12.10 10.26 23.25
CA THR A 482 -12.03 10.15 24.72
C THR A 482 -11.40 8.80 25.11
N ALA A 483 -11.79 7.71 24.45
CA ALA A 483 -11.18 6.39 24.62
C ALA A 483 -9.70 6.33 24.18
N TRP A 484 -9.35 6.99 23.07
CA TRP A 484 -7.96 7.09 22.62
C TRP A 484 -7.08 7.78 23.68
N SER A 485 -7.57 8.89 24.22
CA SER A 485 -6.88 9.76 25.18
C SER A 485 -6.94 9.27 26.64
N SER A 486 -7.81 8.33 27.00
CA SER A 486 -7.95 7.84 28.39
C SER A 486 -6.88 6.81 28.82
N SER A 487 -5.93 6.50 27.95
CA SER A 487 -4.95 5.40 28.11
C SER A 487 -3.53 5.92 28.40
N SER A 488 -2.50 5.08 28.23
CA SER A 488 -1.07 5.46 28.29
C SER A 488 -0.70 6.64 27.38
N ARG A 489 -1.56 6.96 26.42
CA ARG A 489 -1.41 8.05 25.44
C ARG A 489 -1.85 9.42 25.95
N ALA A 490 -2.45 9.53 27.14
CA ALA A 490 -3.16 10.74 27.59
C ALA A 490 -2.40 12.07 27.44
N ALA A 491 -1.10 12.08 27.80
CA ALA A 491 -0.28 13.30 27.74
C ALA A 491 0.16 13.69 26.31
N LEU A 492 0.06 12.75 25.35
CA LEU A 492 0.61 12.88 24.00
C LEU A 492 -0.49 12.74 22.93
N ALA A 493 -1.74 12.47 23.30
CA ALA A 493 -2.81 12.18 22.37
C ALA A 493 -3.18 13.40 21.51
N GLN A 494 -3.15 13.23 20.19
CA GLN A 494 -3.54 14.23 19.21
C GLN A 494 -4.69 13.69 18.35
N ARG A 495 -5.48 14.61 17.78
CA ARG A 495 -6.49 14.27 16.79
C ARG A 495 -6.48 15.26 15.64
N HIS A 496 -6.81 14.75 14.48
CA HIS A 496 -7.17 15.54 13.32
C HIS A 496 -8.54 15.05 12.85
N VAL A 497 -9.56 15.84 13.19
CA VAL A 497 -10.95 15.54 12.84
C VAL A 497 -11.47 16.62 11.90
N GLY A 498 -11.99 16.20 10.76
CA GLY A 498 -12.73 17.03 9.81
C GLY A 498 -13.97 16.27 9.33
N LYS A 499 -14.74 16.85 8.41
CA LYS A 499 -16.03 16.29 7.95
C LYS A 499 -15.99 14.80 7.56
N HIS A 500 -14.87 14.36 7.00
CA HIS A 500 -14.64 13.01 6.48
C HIS A 500 -13.35 12.38 7.02
N THR A 501 -12.68 13.07 7.93
CA THR A 501 -11.33 12.73 8.39
C THR A 501 -11.38 12.45 9.87
N ILE A 502 -10.94 11.27 10.27
CA ILE A 502 -10.88 10.84 11.67
C ILE A 502 -9.52 10.18 11.86
N HIS A 503 -8.54 10.98 12.28
CA HIS A 503 -7.22 10.47 12.62
C HIS A 503 -6.94 10.72 14.09
N PHE A 504 -6.47 9.67 14.77
CA PHE A 504 -5.93 9.76 16.11
C PHE A 504 -4.44 9.41 16.08
N SER A 505 -3.64 10.21 16.80
CA SER A 505 -2.19 10.02 16.84
C SER A 505 -1.61 10.31 18.21
N VAL A 506 -0.34 9.97 18.40
CA VAL A 506 0.47 10.32 19.57
C VAL A 506 1.52 11.37 19.16
N GLN A 507 1.80 12.34 20.03
CA GLN A 507 2.71 13.46 19.78
C GLN A 507 4.10 12.96 19.38
N GLY A 508 4.65 13.55 18.31
CA GLY A 508 5.87 13.08 17.64
C GLY A 508 5.59 12.43 16.29
N ASN A 509 4.42 11.81 16.13
CA ASN A 509 4.01 11.21 14.87
C ASN A 509 3.20 12.22 14.05
N LYS A 510 3.68 12.51 12.84
CA LYS A 510 2.90 13.28 11.87
C LYS A 510 1.74 12.41 11.41
N CYS A 511 0.54 12.77 11.86
CA CYS A 511 -0.74 12.13 11.60
C CYS A 511 -0.97 11.67 10.14
N CYS A 512 -0.36 12.33 9.15
CA CYS A 512 -0.33 11.84 7.78
C CYS A 512 0.75 12.54 6.95
N SER A 513 1.96 11.97 6.86
CA SER A 513 3.04 12.48 5.99
C SER A 513 2.68 12.54 4.50
N VAL A 514 1.55 11.96 4.10
CA VAL A 514 1.14 11.73 2.70
C VAL A 514 -0.06 12.60 2.25
N LYS A 515 -0.88 13.17 3.16
CA LYS A 515 -2.02 14.03 2.76
C LYS A 515 -1.75 15.51 3.05
N PRO A 516 -2.12 16.44 2.13
CA PRO A 516 -1.98 17.89 2.32
C PRO A 516 -2.65 18.44 3.58
N CYS A 517 -3.65 17.74 4.13
CA CYS A 517 -4.41 18.16 5.29
C CYS A 517 -3.60 18.19 6.60
N CYS A 518 -2.45 17.52 6.68
CA CYS A 518 -1.58 17.51 7.87
C CYS A 518 -0.37 18.48 7.77
N ARG A 519 -0.23 19.26 6.70
CA ARG A 519 0.78 20.32 6.63
C ARG A 519 0.29 21.52 7.45
N ARG A 520 0.95 21.81 8.58
CA ARG A 520 0.69 23.02 9.40
C ARG A 520 0.55 24.25 8.47
N ILE A 521 -0.57 24.97 8.60
CA ILE A 521 -0.70 26.36 8.16
C ILE A 521 0.36 27.19 8.87
#